data_AF-A0A4R9C2R0-F1
#
_entry.id   AF-A0A4R9C2R0-F1
#
_cell.length_a   1.000
_cell.length_b   1.000
_cell.length_c   1.000
_cell.angle_alpha   90.00
_cell.angle_beta   90.00
_cell.angle_gamma   90.00
#
_symmetry.space_group_name_H-M   'P 1'
#
loop_
_entity.id
_entity.type
_entity.pdbx_description
1 polymer ?
#
loop_
_entity_poly.entity_id
_entity_poly.type
_entity_poly.pdbx_seq_one_letter_code
_entity_poly.pdbx_strand_id
1 'polypeptide(L)'
;MKKRGNIQKLTSFFLVFVMLLGVMLQSKPVFAEDVDRVNTKITKFEIKDKDGKTIPPGKPLGYWSKFRLEMDWDASSYGKTLKKGDYFIIQLPKQFKFPTEPASAVNFPLYAAGVDTVARAHVNSNGEAGGGTVKITFTDYVQNRENIKGNIFLEAIFARKNINAGQDNQITVSIGGGFLLISRF
;
A
#
# COMPACT_ATOMS: atom_id res chain seq x y z
N MET A 1 0.65 -50.06 -51.26
CA MET A 1 0.17 -48.65 -51.24
C MET A 1 0.11 -48.12 -49.82
N LYS A 2 0.48 -46.84 -49.63
CA LYS A 2 0.14 -45.94 -48.49
C LYS A 2 0.59 -46.34 -47.07
N LYS A 3 1.85 -46.06 -46.70
CA LYS A 3 2.23 -45.86 -45.27
C LYS A 3 3.24 -44.73 -45.00
N ARG A 4 3.95 -44.24 -46.02
CA ARG A 4 5.04 -43.24 -45.85
C ARG A 4 4.53 -41.79 -45.72
N GLY A 5 3.38 -41.47 -46.31
CA GLY A 5 2.80 -40.11 -46.29
C GLY A 5 2.09 -39.72 -44.99
N ASN A 6 1.63 -40.69 -44.18
CA ASN A 6 0.91 -40.39 -42.95
C ASN A 6 1.85 -40.11 -41.78
N ILE A 7 3.03 -40.74 -41.75
CA ILE A 7 4.04 -40.54 -40.70
C ILE A 7 4.68 -39.15 -40.81
N GLN A 8 5.01 -38.67 -42.03
CA GLN A 8 5.50 -37.30 -42.24
C GLN A 8 4.46 -36.23 -41.92
N LYS A 9 3.16 -36.49 -42.18
CA LYS A 9 2.08 -35.57 -41.79
C LYS A 9 1.87 -35.54 -40.27
N LEU A 10 2.02 -36.68 -39.59
CA LEU A 10 1.88 -36.78 -38.13
C LEU A 10 3.07 -36.14 -37.39
N THR A 11 4.30 -36.29 -37.90
CA THR A 11 5.49 -35.65 -37.32
C THR A 11 5.52 -34.14 -37.59
N SER A 12 5.05 -33.69 -38.76
CA SER A 12 4.92 -32.25 -39.05
C SER A 12 3.84 -31.58 -38.21
N PHE A 13 2.70 -32.25 -37.97
CA PHE A 13 1.67 -31.74 -37.06
C PHE A 13 2.16 -31.65 -35.60
N PHE A 14 2.94 -32.63 -35.15
CA PHE A 14 3.51 -32.64 -33.79
C PHE A 14 4.53 -31.49 -33.59
N LEU A 15 5.37 -31.20 -34.60
CA LEU A 15 6.34 -30.10 -34.54
C LEU A 15 5.69 -28.72 -34.47
N VAL A 16 4.61 -28.48 -35.23
CA VAL A 16 3.84 -27.22 -35.15
C VAL A 16 3.18 -27.07 -33.78
N PHE A 17 2.69 -28.16 -33.19
CA PHE A 17 2.10 -28.14 -31.84
C PHE A 17 3.13 -27.82 -30.75
N VAL A 18 4.37 -28.32 -30.87
CA VAL A 18 5.47 -28.02 -29.94
C VAL A 18 5.93 -26.55 -30.05
N MET A 19 5.92 -25.97 -31.26
CA MET A 19 6.20 -24.54 -31.45
C MET A 19 5.09 -23.65 -30.87
N LEU A 20 3.81 -24.03 -31.02
CA LEU A 20 2.68 -23.29 -30.44
C LEU A 20 2.60 -23.41 -28.90
N LEU A 21 3.06 -24.52 -28.31
CA LEU A 21 3.14 -24.71 -26.86
C LEU A 21 4.22 -23.82 -26.21
N GLY A 22 5.30 -23.49 -26.92
CA GLY A 22 6.38 -22.63 -26.41
C GLY A 22 5.96 -21.17 -26.17
N VAL A 23 4.97 -20.67 -26.90
CA VAL A 23 4.52 -19.27 -26.81
C VAL A 23 3.54 -19.03 -25.65
N MET A 24 2.86 -20.08 -25.17
CA MET A 24 1.88 -19.99 -24.08
C MET A 24 2.49 -20.05 -22.67
N LEU A 25 3.81 -20.27 -22.56
CA LEU A 25 4.53 -20.36 -21.28
C LEU A 25 5.14 -19.03 -20.80
N GLN A 26 4.90 -17.92 -21.51
CA GLN A 26 5.47 -16.62 -21.16
C GLN A 26 4.44 -15.70 -20.48
N SER A 27 4.19 -15.97 -19.20
CA SER A 27 4.12 -14.96 -18.15
C SER A 27 3.60 -15.64 -16.88
N LYS A 28 4.49 -16.25 -16.10
CA LYS A 28 4.17 -16.42 -14.69
C LYS A 28 4.05 -15.00 -14.13
N PRO A 29 2.92 -14.59 -13.52
CA PRO A 29 2.94 -13.41 -12.68
C PRO A 29 4.04 -13.65 -11.64
N VAL A 30 5.07 -12.81 -11.65
CA VAL A 30 6.03 -12.74 -10.57
C VAL A 30 5.23 -12.23 -9.38
N PHE A 31 4.70 -13.17 -8.58
CA PHE A 31 4.34 -12.85 -7.23
C PHE A 31 5.64 -12.45 -6.56
N ALA A 32 5.75 -11.17 -6.21
CA ALA A 32 6.81 -10.70 -5.35
C ALA A 32 6.90 -11.68 -4.19
N GLU A 33 8.06 -12.32 -4.07
CA GLU A 33 8.43 -13.13 -2.91
C GLU A 33 8.02 -12.32 -1.69
N ASP A 34 7.16 -12.89 -0.83
CA ASP A 34 6.46 -12.16 0.22
C ASP A 34 7.51 -11.54 1.14
N VAL A 35 7.89 -10.29 0.83
CA VAL A 35 8.82 -9.49 1.61
C VAL A 35 8.26 -9.54 3.01
N ASP A 36 9.06 -10.05 3.94
CA ASP A 36 8.64 -10.23 5.32
C ASP A 36 8.11 -8.89 5.82
N ARG A 37 6.78 -8.72 5.81
CA ARG A 37 6.10 -7.41 5.89
C ARG A 37 6.30 -6.75 7.25
N VAL A 38 6.91 -7.49 8.17
CA VAL A 38 7.14 -7.20 9.58
C VAL A 38 8.31 -6.24 9.79
N ASN A 39 9.23 -6.13 8.82
CA ASN A 39 10.46 -5.34 9.02
C ASN A 39 10.27 -3.83 8.85
N THR A 40 9.21 -3.37 8.17
CA THR A 40 8.87 -1.94 8.12
C THR A 40 8.10 -1.51 9.36
N LYS A 41 8.44 -0.36 9.94
CA LYS A 41 7.81 0.16 11.15
C LYS A 41 7.15 1.51 10.89
N ILE A 42 6.01 1.76 11.53
CA ILE A 42 5.50 3.12 11.69
C ILE A 42 6.26 3.75 12.86
N THR A 43 7.01 4.80 12.60
CA THR A 43 7.83 5.47 13.64
C THR A 43 7.10 6.64 14.27
N LYS A 44 6.10 7.20 13.58
CA LYS A 44 5.28 8.30 14.06
C LYS A 44 3.87 8.21 13.50
N PHE A 45 2.88 8.58 14.31
CA PHE A 45 1.51 8.76 13.87
C PHE A 45 0.91 9.96 14.59
N GLU A 46 0.39 10.92 13.82
CA GLU A 46 -0.27 12.11 14.34
C GLU A 46 -1.57 12.38 13.57
N ILE A 47 -2.58 12.87 14.30
CA ILE A 47 -3.83 13.37 13.73
C ILE A 47 -3.79 14.88 13.84
N LYS A 48 -3.83 15.55 12.70
CA LYS A 48 -3.80 17.01 12.58
C LYS A 48 -5.10 17.52 11.99
N ASP A 49 -5.31 18.83 12.11
CA ASP A 49 -6.41 19.47 11.39
C ASP A 49 -6.16 19.46 9.87
N LYS A 50 -7.16 19.94 9.12
CA LYS A 50 -7.09 20.01 7.64
C LYS A 50 -5.90 20.81 7.11
N ASP A 51 -5.34 21.73 7.90
CA ASP A 51 -4.23 22.59 7.50
C ASP A 51 -2.87 22.02 7.95
N GLY A 52 -2.86 20.81 8.51
CA GLY A 52 -1.66 20.16 9.02
C GLY A 52 -1.15 20.78 10.32
N LYS A 53 -2.03 21.44 11.10
CA LYS A 53 -1.68 21.98 12.42
C LYS A 53 -2.11 21.03 13.53
N THR A 54 -1.37 21.09 14.64
CA THR A 54 -1.71 20.34 15.86
C THR A 54 -3.08 20.75 16.36
N ILE A 55 -3.90 19.77 16.72
CA ILE A 55 -5.22 19.99 17.32
C ILE A 55 -5.01 20.21 18.83
N PRO A 56 -5.39 21.38 19.38
CA PRO A 56 -5.29 21.62 20.81
C PRO A 56 -6.15 20.63 21.62
N PRO A 57 -5.67 20.16 22.78
CA PRO A 57 -6.48 19.32 23.68
C PRO A 57 -7.82 19.99 24.03
N GLY A 58 -8.90 19.21 24.04
CA GLY A 58 -10.24 19.69 24.39
C GLY A 58 -10.90 20.58 23.34
N LYS A 59 -10.27 20.84 22.18
CA LYS A 59 -10.93 21.55 21.08
C LYS A 59 -12.15 20.72 20.61
N PRO A 60 -13.35 21.29 20.57
CA PRO A 60 -14.51 20.60 20.02
C PRO A 60 -14.32 20.32 18.54
N LEU A 61 -14.65 19.11 18.10
CA LEU A 61 -14.49 18.68 16.72
C LEU A 61 -15.82 18.17 16.18
N GLY A 62 -16.26 18.77 15.08
CA GLY A 62 -17.46 18.35 14.40
C GLY A 62 -17.25 17.04 13.65
N TYR A 63 -18.33 16.28 13.45
CA TYR A 63 -18.32 15.06 12.62
C TYR A 63 -17.88 15.27 11.17
N TRP A 64 -18.01 16.49 10.67
CA TRP A 64 -17.62 16.89 9.32
C TRP A 64 -16.23 17.51 9.26
N SER A 65 -15.51 17.55 10.39
CA SER A 65 -14.14 18.04 10.42
C SER A 65 -13.28 17.17 9.52
N LYS A 66 -12.45 17.82 8.72
CA LYS A 66 -11.42 17.17 7.93
C LYS A 66 -10.14 17.10 8.77
N PHE A 67 -9.52 15.94 8.72
CA PHE A 67 -8.30 15.62 9.44
C PHE A 67 -7.22 15.22 8.45
N ARG A 68 -5.98 15.41 8.88
CA ARG A 68 -4.80 14.91 8.19
C ARG A 68 -4.12 13.91 9.10
N LEU A 69 -4.13 12.63 8.69
CA LEU A 69 -3.45 11.55 9.39
C LEU A 69 -2.05 11.45 8.81
N GLU A 70 -1.05 11.87 9.58
CA GLU A 70 0.36 11.83 9.17
C GLU A 70 1.05 10.62 9.79
N MET A 71 1.80 9.89 8.96
CA MET A 71 2.53 8.70 9.36
C MET A 71 3.95 8.75 8.80
N ASP A 72 4.92 8.54 9.69
CA ASP A 72 6.30 8.27 9.28
C ASP A 72 6.54 6.77 9.32
N TRP A 73 7.29 6.28 8.34
CA TRP A 73 7.65 4.87 8.23
C TRP A 73 9.14 4.69 7.98
N ASP A 74 9.68 3.58 8.47
CA ASP A 74 11.09 3.23 8.40
C ASP A 74 11.24 1.78 7.92
N ALA A 75 11.86 1.62 6.74
CA ALA A 75 12.20 0.36 6.10
C ALA A 75 13.73 0.13 6.04
N SER A 76 14.51 0.85 6.87
CA SER A 76 15.98 0.76 6.86
C SER A 76 16.51 -0.61 7.26
N SER A 77 15.71 -1.39 7.98
CA SER A 77 16.02 -2.77 8.41
C SER A 77 16.32 -3.70 7.23
N TYR A 78 15.82 -3.41 6.03
CA TYR A 78 16.12 -4.21 4.83
C TYR A 78 17.51 -3.92 4.23
N GLY A 79 18.25 -2.91 4.71
CA GLY A 79 19.53 -2.51 4.12
C GLY A 79 19.40 -2.26 2.62
N LYS A 80 20.24 -2.90 1.80
CA LYS A 80 20.21 -2.82 0.31
C LYS A 80 19.35 -3.88 -0.36
N THR A 81 18.58 -4.66 0.40
CA THR A 81 17.87 -5.83 -0.15
C THR A 81 16.54 -5.47 -0.81
N LEU A 82 16.00 -4.27 -0.57
CA LEU A 82 14.77 -3.79 -1.20
C LEU A 82 14.90 -3.71 -2.71
N LYS A 83 13.85 -4.16 -3.39
CA LYS A 83 13.71 -4.17 -4.85
C LYS A 83 12.45 -3.43 -5.26
N LYS A 84 12.44 -3.00 -6.52
CA LYS A 84 11.24 -2.46 -7.15
C LYS A 84 10.09 -3.47 -7.07
N GLY A 85 8.93 -3.01 -6.64
CA GLY A 85 7.73 -3.84 -6.49
C GLY A 85 7.55 -4.43 -5.09
N ASP A 86 8.59 -4.41 -4.25
CA ASP A 86 8.45 -4.72 -2.84
C ASP A 86 7.46 -3.76 -2.20
N TYR A 87 6.71 -4.23 -1.20
CA TYR A 87 5.64 -3.42 -0.63
C TYR A 87 5.38 -3.76 0.83
N PHE A 88 4.72 -2.83 1.51
CA PHE A 88 4.13 -3.05 2.81
C PHE A 88 2.71 -2.49 2.85
N ILE A 89 1.93 -2.93 3.84
CA ILE A 89 0.53 -2.54 4.01
C ILE A 89 0.34 -1.94 5.39
N ILE A 90 -0.24 -0.74 5.42
CA ILE A 90 -0.71 -0.07 6.62
C ILE A 90 -2.21 -0.32 6.76
N GLN A 91 -2.65 -0.80 7.92
CA GLN A 91 -4.05 -0.88 8.29
C GLN A 91 -4.50 0.47 8.86
N LEU A 92 -5.53 1.05 8.24
CA LEU A 92 -6.05 2.36 8.63
C LEU A 92 -7.07 2.27 9.76
N PRO A 93 -7.15 3.29 10.63
CA PRO A 93 -8.09 3.32 11.74
C PRO A 93 -9.55 3.33 11.27
N LYS A 94 -10.36 2.43 11.81
CA LYS A 94 -11.79 2.31 11.50
C LYS A 94 -12.60 3.57 11.82
N GLN A 95 -12.08 4.43 12.69
CA GLN A 95 -12.70 5.68 13.12
C GLN A 95 -12.76 6.76 12.03
N PHE A 96 -12.04 6.55 10.92
CA PHE A 96 -11.92 7.52 9.84
C PHE A 96 -12.40 6.93 8.51
N LYS A 97 -13.05 7.76 7.71
CA LYS A 97 -13.37 7.48 6.31
C LYS A 97 -12.33 8.17 5.44
N PHE A 98 -11.75 7.39 4.54
CA PHE A 98 -10.72 7.86 3.61
C PHE A 98 -11.34 8.07 2.23
N PRO A 99 -10.75 8.93 1.38
CA PRO A 99 -11.27 9.18 0.05
C PRO A 99 -11.25 7.89 -0.79
N THR A 100 -12.34 7.67 -1.53
CA THR A 100 -12.41 6.69 -2.63
C THR A 100 -12.23 7.37 -3.99
N GLU A 101 -12.32 8.70 -4.03
CA GLU A 101 -12.17 9.55 -5.20
C GLU A 101 -11.69 10.95 -4.76
N PRO A 102 -11.07 11.74 -5.65
CA PRO A 102 -10.66 11.38 -7.01
C PRO A 102 -9.49 10.37 -7.00
N ALA A 103 -9.21 9.73 -8.14
CA ALA A 103 -8.09 8.81 -8.30
C ALA A 103 -6.74 9.33 -7.77
N SER A 104 -6.49 10.65 -7.78
CA SER A 104 -5.27 11.28 -7.24
C SER A 104 -5.19 11.26 -5.70
N ALA A 105 -6.32 11.16 -5.00
CA ALA A 105 -6.37 10.98 -3.55
C ALA A 105 -6.17 9.51 -3.14
N VAL A 106 -6.44 8.60 -4.07
CA VAL A 106 -6.34 7.14 -3.87
C VAL A 106 -4.98 6.60 -4.31
N ASN A 107 -4.41 7.15 -5.38
CA ASN A 107 -3.15 6.73 -5.97
C ASN A 107 -2.22 7.93 -6.13
N PHE A 108 -1.11 7.92 -5.40
CA PHE A 108 -0.16 9.03 -5.46
C PHE A 108 1.29 8.58 -5.21
N PRO A 109 2.27 9.28 -5.80
CA PRO A 109 3.67 9.03 -5.51
C PRO A 109 4.05 9.55 -4.11
N LEU A 110 4.97 8.84 -3.47
CA LEU A 110 5.73 9.32 -2.33
C LEU A 110 7.12 9.71 -2.82
N TYR A 111 7.60 10.88 -2.42
CA TYR A 111 8.87 11.42 -2.88
C TYR A 111 9.97 11.22 -1.84
N ALA A 112 11.17 10.89 -2.31
CA ALA A 112 12.39 11.07 -1.55
C ALA A 112 12.74 12.57 -1.46
N ALA A 113 13.78 12.93 -0.71
CA ALA A 113 14.28 14.31 -0.69
C ALA A 113 14.57 14.79 -2.13
N GLY A 114 13.79 15.76 -2.62
CA GLY A 114 13.80 16.19 -4.01
C GLY A 114 12.56 15.77 -4.79
N VAL A 115 12.74 15.24 -6.01
CA VAL A 115 11.66 14.91 -6.96
C VAL A 115 11.56 13.41 -7.29
N ASP A 116 12.49 12.60 -6.80
CA ASP A 116 12.50 11.16 -7.07
C ASP A 116 11.37 10.46 -6.31
N THR A 117 10.63 9.61 -7.00
CA THR A 117 9.55 8.83 -6.37
C THR A 117 10.15 7.61 -5.67
N VAL A 118 10.10 7.56 -4.34
CA VAL A 118 10.57 6.40 -3.54
C VAL A 118 9.58 5.24 -3.59
N ALA A 119 8.28 5.54 -3.60
CA ALA A 119 7.22 4.55 -3.58
C ALA A 119 5.93 5.12 -4.17
N ARG A 120 4.96 4.24 -4.45
CA ARG A 120 3.59 4.62 -4.81
C ARG A 120 2.63 4.12 -3.75
N ALA A 121 1.79 5.02 -3.26
CA ALA A 121 0.72 4.70 -2.32
C ALA A 121 -0.57 4.38 -3.07
N HIS A 122 -1.27 3.36 -2.60
CA HIS A 122 -2.64 3.03 -3.01
C HIS A 122 -3.53 2.87 -1.79
N VAL A 123 -4.53 3.73 -1.65
CA VAL A 123 -5.51 3.70 -0.56
C VAL A 123 -6.67 2.78 -0.97
N ASN A 124 -6.93 1.74 -0.18
CA ASN A 124 -8.12 0.91 -0.31
C ASN A 124 -9.06 1.24 0.85
N SER A 125 -9.93 2.23 0.65
CA SER A 125 -10.87 2.67 1.70
C SER A 125 -12.09 1.76 1.81
N ASN A 126 -12.54 1.53 3.04
CA ASN A 126 -13.85 0.90 3.29
C ASN A 126 -15.03 1.89 3.21
N GLY A 127 -14.78 3.13 2.78
CA GLY A 127 -15.80 4.17 2.67
C GLY A 127 -16.52 4.45 3.99
N GLU A 128 -17.84 4.37 3.98
CA GLU A 128 -18.70 4.66 5.13
C GLU A 128 -18.46 3.77 6.35
N ALA A 129 -17.99 2.54 6.15
CA ALA A 129 -17.66 1.62 7.24
C ALA A 129 -16.40 2.06 8.03
N GLY A 130 -15.57 2.91 7.43
CA GLY A 130 -14.34 3.42 8.01
C GLY A 130 -13.16 2.44 7.98
N GLY A 131 -11.96 3.00 8.07
CA GLY A 131 -10.70 2.26 7.91
C GLY A 131 -10.42 1.92 6.46
N GLY A 132 -9.77 0.77 6.27
CA GLY A 132 -9.23 0.33 4.99
C GLY A 132 -7.73 0.06 5.11
N THR A 133 -7.03 0.06 4.00
CA THR A 133 -5.58 -0.12 3.96
C THR A 133 -4.89 0.90 3.07
N VAL A 134 -3.59 1.11 3.29
CA VAL A 134 -2.72 1.71 2.29
C VAL A 134 -1.62 0.74 1.94
N LYS A 135 -1.52 0.40 0.65
CA LYS A 135 -0.40 -0.35 0.09
C LYS A 135 0.66 0.62 -0.40
N ILE A 136 1.86 0.53 0.14
CA ILE A 136 3.03 1.30 -0.31
C ILE A 136 3.93 0.38 -1.12
N THR A 137 4.08 0.64 -2.41
CA THR A 137 4.91 -0.16 -3.32
C THR A 137 6.17 0.61 -3.72
N PHE A 138 7.35 0.07 -3.42
CA PHE A 138 8.63 0.69 -3.72
C PHE A 138 8.91 0.74 -5.23
N THR A 139 9.52 1.83 -5.68
CA THR A 139 10.01 1.99 -7.07
C THR A 139 11.43 1.42 -7.21
N ASP A 140 12.07 1.63 -8.37
CA ASP A 140 13.51 1.36 -8.55
C ASP A 140 14.42 2.25 -7.72
N TYR A 141 13.90 3.34 -7.15
CA TYR A 141 14.67 4.23 -6.26
C TYR A 141 15.40 3.47 -5.15
N VAL A 142 14.79 2.41 -4.61
CA VAL A 142 15.34 1.67 -3.45
C VAL A 142 16.52 0.75 -3.81
N GLN A 143 16.76 0.48 -5.09
CA GLN A 143 17.79 -0.48 -5.51
C GLN A 143 19.19 -0.01 -5.08
N ASN A 144 19.92 -0.90 -4.38
CA ASN A 144 21.25 -0.64 -3.85
C ASN A 144 21.34 0.55 -2.87
N ARG A 145 20.21 1.04 -2.37
CA ARG A 145 20.14 2.12 -1.37
C ARG A 145 19.80 1.55 0.00
N GLU A 146 20.25 2.24 1.03
CA GLU A 146 19.94 1.95 2.43
C GLU A 146 19.14 3.11 3.02
N ASN A 147 18.72 2.96 4.28
CA ASN A 147 18.04 4.01 5.04
C ASN A 147 16.77 4.52 4.34
N ILE A 148 16.01 3.59 3.75
CA ILE A 148 14.75 3.89 3.07
C ILE A 148 13.68 4.20 4.13
N LYS A 149 13.26 5.46 4.16
CA LYS A 149 12.24 6.00 5.06
C LYS A 149 11.33 6.94 4.27
N GLY A 150 10.18 7.26 4.84
CA GLY A 150 9.32 8.28 4.25
C GLY A 150 8.19 8.69 5.17
N ASN A 151 7.45 9.67 4.69
CA ASN A 151 6.23 10.17 5.30
C ASN A 151 5.07 9.99 4.33
N ILE A 152 3.88 9.79 4.87
CA ILE A 152 2.62 9.83 4.14
C ILE A 152 1.62 10.63 4.97
N PHE A 153 0.77 11.40 4.30
CA PHE A 153 -0.41 11.97 4.92
C PHE A 153 -1.66 11.57 4.14
N LEU A 154 -2.75 11.37 4.86
CA LEU A 154 -4.05 11.06 4.29
C LEU A 154 -5.09 12.03 4.85
N GLU A 155 -5.90 12.60 3.95
CA GLU A 155 -7.09 13.32 4.38
C GLU A 155 -8.19 12.33 4.77
N ALA A 156 -8.89 12.63 5.85
CA ALA A 156 -10.02 11.82 6.30
C ALA A 156 -11.07 12.63 7.04
N ILE A 157 -12.27 12.06 7.16
CA ILE A 157 -13.35 12.55 8.03
C ILE A 157 -13.80 11.43 8.97
N PHE A 158 -14.58 11.72 9.99
CA PHE A 158 -15.02 10.67 10.92
C PHE A 158 -15.98 9.65 10.30
N ALA A 159 -15.70 8.38 10.59
CA ALA A 159 -16.64 7.28 10.50
C ALA A 159 -17.53 7.29 11.74
N ARG A 160 -18.65 8.02 11.68
CA ARG A 160 -19.52 8.32 12.83
C ARG A 160 -19.88 7.11 13.70
N LYS A 161 -20.15 5.97 13.07
CA LYS A 161 -20.52 4.73 13.76
C LYS A 161 -19.40 4.17 14.65
N ASN A 162 -18.17 4.63 14.42
CA ASN A 162 -16.96 4.19 15.10
C ASN A 162 -16.37 5.26 16.04
N ILE A 163 -17.08 6.37 16.25
CA ILE A 163 -16.67 7.46 17.16
C ILE A 163 -17.65 7.55 18.32
N ASN A 164 -17.11 7.58 19.54
CA ASN A 164 -17.83 7.86 20.77
C ASN A 164 -17.79 9.37 21.04
N ALA A 165 -18.91 10.05 20.82
CA ALA A 165 -19.00 11.50 20.97
C ALA A 165 -18.77 11.95 22.42
N GLY A 166 -17.94 12.97 22.60
CA GLY A 166 -17.67 13.54 23.93
C GLY A 166 -16.90 12.63 24.87
N GLN A 167 -16.26 11.58 24.35
CA GLN A 167 -15.44 10.62 25.08
C GLN A 167 -14.09 10.45 24.37
N ASP A 168 -13.10 9.93 25.08
CA ASP A 168 -11.82 9.56 24.49
C ASP A 168 -12.02 8.40 23.49
N ASN A 169 -11.50 8.58 22.28
CA ASN A 169 -11.46 7.55 21.26
C ASN A 169 -10.03 7.03 21.10
N GLN A 170 -9.89 5.71 21.11
CA GLN A 170 -8.61 5.07 20.82
C GLN A 170 -8.45 4.91 19.31
N ILE A 171 -7.52 5.65 18.72
CA ILE A 171 -7.20 5.58 17.30
C ILE A 171 -5.96 4.72 17.11
N THR A 172 -6.06 3.77 16.20
CA THR A 172 -5.08 2.71 16.04
C THR A 172 -4.69 2.54 14.58
N VAL A 173 -3.38 2.56 14.32
CA VAL A 173 -2.78 2.21 13.03
C VAL A 173 -1.86 1.02 13.23
N SER A 174 -1.81 0.12 12.24
CA SER A 174 -0.86 -1.00 12.27
C SER A 174 -0.18 -1.27 10.94
N ILE A 175 0.99 -1.90 11.01
CA ILE A 175 1.75 -2.37 9.84
C ILE A 175 2.10 -3.84 10.02
N GLY A 176 2.00 -4.62 8.94
CA GLY A 176 2.49 -6.01 8.91
C GLY A 176 1.90 -6.92 9.99
N GLY A 177 0.65 -6.72 10.42
CA GLY A 177 -0.06 -7.58 11.37
C GLY A 177 0.41 -7.52 12.84
N GLY A 178 1.46 -6.76 13.19
CA GLY A 178 2.09 -6.86 14.52
C GLY A 178 2.45 -5.57 15.24
N PHE A 179 2.56 -4.42 14.57
CA PHE A 179 2.92 -3.16 15.22
C PHE A 179 1.71 -2.25 15.37
N LEU A 180 1.51 -1.65 16.55
CA LEU A 180 0.33 -0.86 16.90
C LEU A 180 0.76 0.50 17.45
N LEU A 181 0.30 1.59 16.82
CA LEU A 181 0.46 2.93 17.39
C LEU A 181 -0.91 3.47 17.78
N ILE A 182 -1.03 3.90 19.04
CA ILE A 182 -2.28 4.34 19.66
C ILE A 182 -2.20 5.85 19.89
N SER A 183 -3.20 6.58 19.39
CA SER A 183 -3.48 7.96 19.76
C SER A 183 -4.81 8.03 20.52
N ARG A 184 -4.90 8.87 21.54
CA ARG A 184 -6.16 9.17 22.24
C ARG A 184 -6.66 10.53 21.78
N PHE A 185 -7.92 10.56 21.36
CA PHE A 185 -8.49 11.69 20.66
C PHE A 185 -9.97 11.91 20.99
#